data_AF-A0A6I9Q5N5-F1
#
_entry.id   AF-A0A6I9Q5N5-F1
#
_cell.length_a   1.000
_cell.length_b   1.000
_cell.length_c   1.000
_cell.angle_alpha   90.00
_cell.angle_beta   90.00
_cell.angle_gamma   90.00
#
_symmetry.space_group_name_H-M   'P 1'
#
loop_
_entity.id
_entity.type
_entity.pdbx_description
1 polymer ?
#
loop_
_entity_poly.entity_id
_entity_poly.type
_entity_poly.pdbx_seq_one_letter_code
_entity_poly.pdbx_strand_id
1 'polypeptide(L)'
;MPAASITQQPRNAVKREHLRMCPQGPTCCTTTMEENLAGLSSRETEGLIREAGRSLQSAFNALHRSFDTYFTELHGSSERSLQEVLSPLGPLYSQNTRLYADLYTDLRQYYRGSALNLDETLTEFWSQLLERTFKISAPTDVTLSDDYLECVAKQQETLRPFGDVPRDMKAKLIRAFVTARSFVQGLIISGEVVRKVSQVHLSPDCTKALMKLVYCPHCRGTASLKPCSNYCSNVMKGCLANQADLDPEWQNLI
;
A
#
# COMPACT_ATOMS: atom_id res chain seq x y z
N MET A 1 8.08 -10.64 -33.63
CA MET A 1 7.81 -9.95 -34.93
C MET A 1 6.48 -10.45 -35.45
N PRO A 2 5.38 -9.69 -35.41
CA PRO A 2 4.17 -10.08 -36.11
C PRO A 2 4.32 -9.73 -37.59
N ALA A 3 4.09 -10.71 -38.45
CA ALA A 3 4.02 -10.54 -39.89
C ALA A 3 2.81 -9.66 -40.24
N ALA A 4 3.06 -8.42 -40.66
CA ALA A 4 2.03 -7.60 -41.29
C ALA A 4 1.72 -8.19 -42.68
N SER A 5 0.44 -8.45 -42.96
CA SER A 5 -0.03 -8.91 -44.27
C SER A 5 0.50 -8.03 -45.39
N ILE A 6 1.23 -8.64 -46.33
CA ILE A 6 1.97 -8.01 -47.43
C ILE A 6 1.04 -7.24 -48.41
N THR A 7 -0.29 -7.38 -48.29
CA THR A 7 -1.27 -6.86 -49.24
C THR A 7 -1.53 -5.35 -49.17
N GLN A 8 -1.08 -4.65 -48.12
CA GLN A 8 -1.36 -3.21 -47.95
C GLN A 8 -0.15 -2.29 -48.20
N GLN A 9 1.04 -2.84 -48.48
CA GLN A 9 2.25 -2.04 -48.62
C GLN A 9 2.41 -1.50 -50.06
N PRO A 10 2.53 -0.18 -50.25
CA PRO A 10 2.87 0.39 -51.55
C PRO A 10 4.20 -0.18 -52.05
N ARG A 11 4.23 -0.67 -53.31
CA ARG A 11 5.46 -1.19 -53.93
C ARG A 11 6.53 -0.11 -54.15
N ASN A 12 6.10 1.15 -54.28
CA ASN A 12 6.95 2.34 -54.45
C ASN A 12 6.45 3.46 -53.54
N ALA A 13 7.33 4.40 -53.16
CA ALA A 13 6.96 5.56 -52.36
C ALA A 13 5.89 6.41 -53.07
N VAL A 14 4.79 6.68 -52.39
CA VAL A 14 3.66 7.46 -52.91
C VAL A 14 3.82 8.92 -52.50
N LYS A 15 3.64 9.84 -53.47
CA LYS A 15 3.87 11.29 -53.30
C LYS A 15 2.64 12.05 -52.77
N ARG A 16 1.49 11.37 -52.59
CA ARG A 16 0.17 11.96 -52.36
C ARG A 16 -0.71 11.14 -51.40
N GLU A 17 -0.24 10.91 -50.17
CA GLU A 17 -1.13 10.46 -49.10
C GLU A 17 -1.11 11.49 -47.96
N HIS A 18 -2.31 11.91 -47.53
CA HIS A 18 -2.50 12.88 -46.45
C HIS A 18 -2.34 12.20 -45.09
N LEU A 19 -1.11 11.80 -44.77
CA LEU A 19 -0.77 11.30 -43.44
C LEU A 19 -1.08 12.37 -42.39
N ARG A 20 -1.72 11.97 -41.30
CA ARG A 20 -2.21 12.88 -40.24
C ARG A 20 -1.20 13.06 -39.12
N MET A 21 -0.34 12.06 -38.91
CA MET A 21 0.62 12.02 -37.81
C MET A 21 2.04 12.21 -38.32
N CYS A 22 2.45 11.53 -39.38
CA CYS A 22 3.78 11.65 -39.94
C CYS A 22 3.99 12.96 -40.71
N PRO A 23 5.23 13.49 -40.77
CA PRO A 23 5.55 14.65 -41.60
C PRO A 23 5.20 14.41 -43.06
N GLN A 24 4.69 15.43 -43.75
CA GLN A 24 4.35 15.36 -45.17
C GLN A 24 5.61 15.12 -46.03
N GLY A 25 5.50 14.25 -47.03
CA GLY A 25 6.58 13.90 -47.95
C GLY A 25 6.39 12.54 -48.62
N PRO A 26 7.38 12.05 -49.39
CA PRO A 26 7.35 10.69 -49.92
C PRO A 26 7.22 9.66 -48.79
N THR A 27 6.24 8.77 -48.91
CA THR A 27 5.91 7.77 -47.88
C THR A 27 5.68 6.39 -48.46
N CYS A 28 6.01 5.37 -47.67
CA CYS A 28 5.72 3.95 -47.90
C CYS A 28 4.55 3.44 -47.04
N CYS A 29 3.87 4.32 -46.30
CA CYS A 29 2.70 4.01 -45.50
C CYS A 29 1.46 4.68 -46.07
N THR A 30 0.36 3.91 -46.12
CA THR A 30 -1.00 4.42 -46.33
C THR A 30 -1.61 4.98 -45.05
N THR A 31 -2.74 5.69 -45.14
CA THR A 31 -3.48 6.17 -43.96
C THR A 31 -3.87 5.02 -43.02
N THR A 32 -4.32 3.89 -43.57
CA THR A 32 -4.67 2.69 -42.78
C THR A 32 -3.43 2.10 -42.09
N MET A 33 -2.27 2.10 -42.77
CA MET A 33 -1.02 1.69 -42.14
C MET A 33 -0.61 2.62 -41.01
N GLU A 34 -0.74 3.93 -41.20
CA GLU A 34 -0.45 4.94 -40.17
C GLU A 34 -1.34 4.74 -38.92
N GLU A 35 -2.64 4.52 -39.10
CA GLU A 35 -3.57 4.26 -37.99
C GLU A 35 -3.23 2.96 -37.24
N ASN A 36 -2.92 1.88 -37.97
CA ASN A 36 -2.54 0.61 -37.39
C ASN A 36 -1.22 0.69 -36.61
N LEU A 37 -0.22 1.37 -37.15
CA LEU A 37 1.08 1.58 -36.51
C LEU A 37 0.97 2.51 -35.29
N ALA A 38 0.10 3.53 -35.35
CA ALA A 38 -0.19 4.37 -34.20
C ALA A 38 -0.79 3.53 -33.06
N GLY A 39 -1.79 2.70 -33.36
CA GLY A 39 -2.36 1.76 -32.39
C GLY A 39 -1.33 0.77 -31.84
N LEU A 40 -0.40 0.29 -32.68
CA LEU A 40 0.69 -0.59 -32.23
C LEU A 40 1.63 0.13 -31.26
N SER A 41 2.11 1.34 -31.58
CA SER A 41 3.02 2.11 -30.72
C SER A 41 2.41 2.40 -29.34
N SER A 42 1.11 2.68 -29.31
CA SER A 42 0.37 2.89 -28.06
C SER A 42 0.33 1.61 -27.22
N ARG A 43 -0.03 0.48 -27.82
CA ARG A 43 -0.11 -0.81 -27.11
C ARG A 43 1.23 -1.28 -26.58
N GLU A 44 2.30 -1.10 -27.35
CA GLU A 44 3.67 -1.43 -26.93
C GLU A 44 4.10 -0.57 -25.74
N THR A 45 3.87 0.74 -25.82
CA THR A 45 4.23 1.69 -24.74
C THR A 45 3.43 1.43 -23.47
N GLU A 46 2.10 1.26 -23.58
CA GLU A 46 1.27 0.86 -22.44
C GLU A 46 1.68 -0.50 -21.87
N GLY A 47 2.15 -1.44 -22.71
CA GLY A 47 2.71 -2.71 -22.29
C GLY A 47 3.89 -2.53 -21.34
N LEU A 48 4.84 -1.67 -21.70
CA LEU A 48 6.01 -1.35 -20.87
C LEU A 48 5.61 -0.65 -19.57
N ILE A 49 4.66 0.29 -19.61
CA ILE A 49 4.14 0.97 -18.41
C ILE A 49 3.48 -0.03 -17.46
N ARG A 50 2.66 -0.95 -17.99
CA ARG A 50 2.03 -2.01 -17.19
C ARG A 50 3.05 -2.97 -16.59
N GLU A 51 4.11 -3.31 -17.32
CA GLU A 51 5.18 -4.17 -16.81
C GLU A 51 5.95 -3.51 -15.67
N ALA A 52 6.33 -2.24 -15.83
CA ALA A 52 6.96 -1.45 -14.77
C ALA A 52 6.04 -1.34 -13.54
N GLY A 53 4.75 -1.07 -13.75
CA GLY A 53 3.74 -1.03 -12.68
C GLY A 53 3.61 -2.37 -11.94
N ARG A 54 3.59 -3.50 -12.66
CA ARG A 54 3.54 -4.84 -12.05
C ARG A 54 4.78 -5.14 -11.22
N SER A 55 5.96 -4.75 -11.70
CA SER A 55 7.22 -4.92 -10.97
C SER A 55 7.17 -4.17 -9.63
N LEU A 56 6.78 -2.90 -9.66
CA LEU A 56 6.65 -2.08 -8.46
C LEU A 56 5.54 -2.59 -7.52
N GLN A 57 4.40 -3.00 -8.05
CA GLN A 57 3.33 -3.62 -7.26
C GLN A 57 3.80 -4.91 -6.57
N SER A 58 4.62 -5.73 -7.25
CA SER A 58 5.20 -6.94 -6.67
C SER A 58 6.10 -6.61 -5.47
N ALA A 59 6.91 -5.55 -5.59
CA ALA A 59 7.77 -5.08 -4.50
C ALA A 59 6.94 -4.62 -3.29
N PHE A 60 5.91 -3.80 -3.49
CA PHE A 60 5.00 -3.39 -2.41
C PHE A 60 4.31 -4.57 -1.74
N ASN A 61 3.81 -5.53 -2.51
CA ASN A 61 3.18 -6.73 -1.98
C ASN A 61 4.17 -7.61 -1.19
N ALA A 62 5.44 -7.68 -1.61
CA ALA A 62 6.48 -8.42 -0.90
C ALA A 62 6.81 -7.75 0.44
N LEU A 63 6.97 -6.42 0.44
CA LEU A 63 7.18 -5.64 1.66
C LEU A 63 5.99 -5.79 2.62
N HIS A 64 4.77 -5.62 2.11
CA HIS A 64 3.55 -5.80 2.89
C HIS A 64 3.53 -7.15 3.58
N ARG A 65 3.75 -8.25 2.84
CA ARG A 65 3.79 -9.60 3.41
C ARG A 65 4.87 -9.73 4.49
N SER A 66 6.08 -9.22 4.22
CA SER A 66 7.19 -9.30 5.17
C SER A 66 6.88 -8.60 6.48
N PHE A 67 6.36 -7.38 6.43
CA PHE A 67 6.04 -6.61 7.63
C PHE A 67 4.79 -7.13 8.34
N ASP A 68 3.79 -7.57 7.60
CA ASP A 68 2.59 -8.16 8.18
C ASP A 68 2.88 -9.46 8.94
N THR A 69 3.71 -10.33 8.37
CA THR A 69 4.22 -11.52 9.05
C THR A 69 5.02 -11.12 10.30
N TYR A 70 5.97 -10.19 10.18
CA TYR A 70 6.79 -9.75 11.30
C TYR A 70 5.95 -9.23 12.47
N PHE A 71 5.00 -8.31 12.23
CA PHE A 71 4.17 -7.74 13.31
C PHE A 71 3.21 -8.79 13.91
N THR A 72 2.67 -9.68 13.08
CA THR A 72 1.80 -10.77 13.57
C THR A 72 2.59 -11.76 14.44
N GLU A 73 3.80 -12.13 14.03
CA GLU A 73 4.68 -13.01 14.80
C GLU A 73 5.16 -12.35 16.08
N LEU A 74 5.52 -11.06 16.04
CA LEU A 74 5.91 -10.29 17.22
C LEU A 74 4.78 -10.27 18.26
N HIS A 75 3.54 -10.01 17.83
CA HIS A 75 2.36 -10.05 18.68
C HIS A 75 2.14 -11.43 19.31
N GLY A 76 2.16 -12.48 18.48
CA GLY A 76 1.98 -13.86 18.95
C GLY A 76 3.15 -14.39 19.79
N SER A 77 4.36 -13.86 19.62
CA SER A 77 5.50 -14.14 20.50
C SER A 77 5.32 -13.47 21.85
N SER A 78 4.91 -12.20 21.87
CA SER A 78 4.62 -11.47 23.12
C SER A 78 3.54 -12.17 23.94
N GLU A 79 2.47 -12.64 23.29
CA GLU A 79 1.39 -13.38 23.94
C GLU A 79 1.88 -14.67 24.59
N ARG A 80 2.71 -15.45 23.91
CA ARG A 80 3.29 -16.70 24.45
C ARG A 80 4.25 -16.43 25.61
N SER A 81 5.10 -15.42 25.49
CA SER A 81 6.04 -15.04 26.55
C SER A 81 5.34 -14.49 27.79
N LEU A 82 4.13 -13.93 27.66
CA LEU A 82 3.36 -13.42 28.80
C LEU A 82 3.17 -14.48 29.89
N GLN A 83 2.80 -15.70 29.51
CA GLN A 83 2.58 -16.79 30.46
C GLN A 83 3.86 -17.13 31.23
N GLU A 84 4.98 -17.22 30.52
CA GLU A 84 6.28 -17.53 31.15
C GLU A 84 6.66 -16.46 32.17
N VAL A 85 6.51 -15.18 31.80
CA VAL A 85 6.89 -14.03 32.63
C VAL A 85 5.96 -13.83 33.83
N LEU A 86 4.65 -14.03 33.66
CA LEU A 86 3.66 -13.75 34.70
C LEU A 86 3.28 -14.96 35.56
N SER A 87 3.61 -16.19 35.13
CA SER A 87 3.35 -17.40 35.93
C SER A 87 3.86 -17.35 37.38
N PRO A 88 5.01 -16.71 37.72
CA PRO A 88 5.47 -16.59 39.10
C PRO A 88 4.54 -15.77 40.01
N LEU A 89 3.60 -15.00 39.45
CA LEU A 89 2.58 -14.28 40.23
C LEU A 89 1.47 -15.19 40.78
N GLY A 90 1.47 -16.48 40.41
CA GLY A 90 0.57 -17.48 40.97
C GLY A 90 -0.91 -17.12 40.73
N PRO A 91 -1.76 -17.12 41.78
CA PRO A 91 -3.19 -16.81 41.66
C PRO A 91 -3.52 -15.46 41.00
N LEU A 92 -2.66 -14.45 41.19
CA LEU A 92 -2.86 -13.12 40.59
C LEU A 92 -2.82 -13.17 39.05
N TYR A 93 -2.02 -14.09 38.48
CA TYR A 93 -2.00 -14.32 37.04
C TYR A 93 -3.04 -15.36 36.63
N SER A 94 -3.06 -16.53 37.28
CA SER A 94 -3.89 -17.67 36.82
C SER A 94 -5.39 -17.37 36.83
N GLN A 95 -5.88 -16.57 37.78
CA GLN A 95 -7.28 -16.14 37.84
C GLN A 95 -7.64 -15.04 36.82
N ASN A 96 -6.65 -14.38 36.24
CA ASN A 96 -6.82 -13.27 35.30
C ASN A 96 -6.43 -13.61 33.85
N THR A 97 -6.07 -14.87 33.56
CA THR A 97 -5.63 -15.34 32.23
C THR A 97 -6.55 -14.92 31.09
N ARG A 98 -7.88 -14.98 31.29
CA ARG A 98 -8.86 -14.54 30.28
C ARG A 98 -8.74 -13.05 29.96
N LEU A 99 -8.57 -12.19 30.98
CA LEU A 99 -8.45 -10.75 30.79
C LEU A 99 -7.23 -10.39 29.92
N TYR A 100 -6.11 -11.09 30.12
CA TYR A 100 -4.94 -10.93 29.26
C TYR A 100 -5.19 -11.44 27.83
N ALA A 101 -5.81 -12.62 27.67
CA ALA A 101 -6.11 -13.18 26.35
C ALA A 101 -7.06 -12.29 25.53
N ASP A 102 -8.05 -11.69 26.19
CA ASP A 102 -9.00 -10.75 25.58
C ASP A 102 -8.26 -9.48 25.10
N LEU A 103 -7.38 -8.90 25.93
CA LEU A 103 -6.53 -7.77 25.53
C LEU A 103 -5.69 -8.11 24.28
N TYR A 104 -5.02 -9.26 24.26
CA TYR A 104 -4.24 -9.68 23.09
C TYR A 104 -5.11 -9.94 21.86
N THR A 105 -6.36 -10.35 22.04
CA THR A 105 -7.34 -10.49 20.97
C THR A 105 -7.73 -9.13 20.40
N ASP A 106 -8.04 -8.15 21.25
CA ASP A 106 -8.41 -6.79 20.84
C ASP A 106 -7.26 -6.09 20.12
N LEU A 107 -6.03 -6.20 20.63
CA LEU A 107 -4.84 -5.66 19.96
C LEU A 107 -4.65 -6.25 18.56
N ARG A 108 -4.87 -7.56 18.39
CA ARG A 108 -4.81 -8.24 17.09
C ARG A 108 -5.92 -7.78 16.14
N GLN A 109 -7.13 -7.62 16.67
CA GLN A 109 -8.27 -7.12 15.90
C GLN A 109 -8.06 -5.68 15.45
N TYR A 110 -7.51 -4.82 16.32
CA TYR A 110 -7.14 -3.46 15.99
C TYR A 110 -6.10 -3.42 14.86
N TYR A 111 -5.02 -4.20 14.98
CA TYR A 111 -4.00 -4.29 13.94
C TYR A 111 -4.61 -4.70 12.57
N ARG A 112 -5.53 -5.67 12.58
CA ARG A 112 -6.22 -6.17 11.37
C ARG A 112 -7.23 -5.21 10.74
N GLY A 113 -7.52 -4.08 11.36
CA GLY A 113 -8.41 -3.08 10.76
C GLY A 113 -9.66 -2.75 11.57
N SER A 114 -9.92 -3.42 12.69
CA SER A 114 -11.12 -3.18 13.49
C SER A 114 -11.15 -1.74 14.02
N ALA A 115 -12.34 -1.16 14.13
CA ALA A 115 -12.57 0.22 14.60
C ALA A 115 -12.58 0.30 16.14
N LEU A 116 -11.64 -0.40 16.79
CA LEU A 116 -11.49 -0.39 18.24
C LEU A 116 -10.79 0.91 18.68
N ASN A 117 -11.25 1.48 19.80
CA ASN A 117 -10.53 2.55 20.47
C ASN A 117 -9.51 1.95 21.45
N LEU A 118 -8.25 1.87 21.05
CA LEU A 118 -7.18 1.34 21.90
C LEU A 118 -7.03 2.08 23.23
N ASP A 119 -7.37 3.37 23.27
CA ASP A 119 -7.31 4.17 24.48
C ASP A 119 -8.29 3.64 25.53
N GLU A 120 -9.54 3.41 25.12
CA GLU A 120 -10.61 2.84 25.94
C GLU A 120 -10.32 1.38 26.29
N THR A 121 -9.94 0.55 25.31
CA THR A 121 -9.60 -0.87 25.54
C THR A 121 -8.52 -1.04 26.60
N LEU A 122 -7.45 -0.24 26.54
CA LEU A 122 -6.36 -0.30 27.50
C LEU A 122 -6.78 0.23 28.87
N THR A 123 -7.59 1.29 28.90
CA THR A 123 -8.13 1.84 30.16
C THR A 123 -9.01 0.80 30.86
N GLU A 124 -9.91 0.17 30.12
CA GLU A 124 -10.82 -0.87 30.62
C GLU A 124 -10.05 -2.10 31.13
N PHE A 125 -9.02 -2.55 30.40
CA PHE A 125 -8.15 -3.63 30.86
C PHE A 125 -7.54 -3.34 32.24
N TRP A 126 -6.99 -2.14 32.43
CA TRP A 126 -6.37 -1.76 33.71
C TRP A 126 -7.38 -1.62 34.84
N SER A 127 -8.56 -1.06 34.56
CA SER A 127 -9.66 -0.97 35.53
C SER A 127 -10.09 -2.36 36.01
N GLN A 128 -10.37 -3.28 35.08
CA GLN A 128 -10.78 -4.65 35.43
C GLN A 128 -9.66 -5.41 36.15
N LEU A 129 -8.40 -5.20 35.77
CA LEU A 129 -7.27 -5.82 36.45
C LEU A 129 -7.16 -5.31 37.89
N LEU A 130 -7.34 -4.01 38.11
CA LEU A 130 -7.33 -3.40 39.45
C LEU A 130 -8.43 -3.99 40.33
N GLU A 131 -9.67 -4.04 39.84
CA GLU A 131 -10.80 -4.60 40.58
C GLU A 131 -10.54 -6.05 41.01
N ARG A 132 -10.07 -6.89 40.07
CA ARG A 132 -9.79 -8.30 40.34
C ARG A 132 -8.61 -8.49 41.28
N THR A 133 -7.53 -7.74 41.10
CA THR A 133 -6.36 -7.78 42.00
C THR A 133 -6.72 -7.30 43.40
N PHE A 134 -7.51 -6.24 43.52
CA PHE A 134 -7.97 -5.72 44.80
C PHE A 134 -8.86 -6.74 45.52
N LYS A 135 -9.80 -7.36 44.80
CA LYS A 135 -10.66 -8.43 45.34
C LYS A 135 -9.88 -9.65 45.83
N ILE A 136 -8.83 -10.06 45.11
CA ILE A 136 -7.96 -11.18 45.53
C ILE A 136 -7.13 -10.82 46.76
N SER A 137 -6.76 -9.55 46.92
CA SER A 137 -5.93 -9.07 48.04
C SER A 137 -6.74 -8.77 49.30
N ALA A 138 -8.08 -8.67 49.19
CA ALA A 138 -8.96 -8.42 50.31
C ALA A 138 -9.00 -9.63 51.27
N PRO A 139 -9.13 -9.39 52.58
CA PRO A 139 -9.34 -10.47 53.55
C PRO A 139 -10.56 -11.31 53.17
N THR A 140 -10.48 -12.63 53.39
CA THR A 140 -11.53 -13.60 52.97
C THR A 140 -12.88 -13.40 53.66
N ASP A 141 -12.91 -12.70 54.78
CA ASP A 141 -14.10 -12.33 55.56
C ASP A 141 -14.78 -11.04 55.04
N VAL A 142 -14.16 -10.32 54.11
CA VAL A 142 -14.69 -9.08 53.54
C VAL A 142 -15.31 -9.35 52.17
N THR A 143 -16.63 -9.12 52.08
CA THR A 143 -17.35 -9.11 50.80
C THR A 143 -17.36 -7.70 50.21
N LEU A 144 -16.67 -7.53 49.08
CA LEU A 144 -16.68 -6.28 48.32
C LEU A 144 -17.83 -6.30 47.30
N SER A 145 -18.69 -5.28 47.33
CA SER A 145 -19.74 -5.07 46.34
C SER A 145 -19.17 -4.55 45.01
N ASP A 146 -19.88 -4.77 43.92
CA ASP A 146 -19.47 -4.31 42.60
C ASP A 146 -19.37 -2.77 42.55
N ASP A 147 -20.30 -2.05 43.18
CA ASP A 147 -20.24 -0.58 43.32
C ASP A 147 -18.96 -0.10 44.03
N TYR A 148 -18.49 -0.86 45.03
CA TYR A 148 -17.25 -0.53 45.73
C TYR A 148 -16.03 -0.78 44.83
N LEU A 149 -16.03 -1.85 44.05
CA LEU A 149 -14.96 -2.15 43.09
C LEU A 149 -14.90 -1.11 41.97
N GLU A 150 -16.04 -0.68 41.43
CA GLU A 150 -16.11 0.41 40.45
C GLU A 150 -15.56 1.73 41.04
N CYS A 151 -15.85 2.00 42.31
CA CYS A 151 -15.26 3.13 43.02
C CYS A 151 -13.73 3.00 43.14
N VAL A 152 -13.21 1.81 43.44
CA VAL A 152 -11.77 1.54 43.46
C VAL A 152 -11.14 1.78 42.09
N ALA A 153 -11.75 1.30 41.01
CA ALA A 153 -11.29 1.52 39.63
C ALA A 153 -11.20 3.02 39.30
N LYS A 154 -12.19 3.82 39.71
CA LYS A 154 -12.18 5.29 39.53
C LYS A 154 -11.03 5.99 40.25
N GLN A 155 -10.46 5.40 41.30
CA GLN A 155 -9.31 5.96 42.02
C GLN A 155 -7.95 5.59 41.40
N GLN A 156 -7.92 4.81 40.32
CA GLN A 156 -6.69 4.32 39.68
C GLN A 156 -5.71 5.45 39.35
N GLU A 157 -6.16 6.54 38.75
CA GLU A 157 -5.29 7.65 38.33
C GLU A 157 -4.71 8.44 39.51
N THR A 158 -5.48 8.55 40.60
CA THR A 158 -5.08 9.27 41.82
C THR A 158 -4.09 8.46 42.64
N LEU A 159 -4.39 7.18 42.87
CA LEU A 159 -3.63 6.31 43.77
C LEU A 159 -2.49 5.57 43.08
N ARG A 160 -2.56 5.41 41.75
CA ARG A 160 -1.58 4.71 40.91
C ARG A 160 -1.12 3.37 41.51
N PRO A 161 -2.03 2.41 41.74
CA PRO A 161 -1.70 1.12 42.33
C PRO A 161 -0.70 0.30 41.52
N PHE A 162 -0.66 0.52 40.19
CA PHE A 162 0.33 -0.07 39.27
C PHE A 162 1.46 0.90 38.90
N GLY A 163 1.62 2.01 39.65
CA GLY A 163 2.55 3.07 39.34
C GLY A 163 2.26 3.71 37.98
N ASP A 164 3.31 4.05 37.24
CA ASP A 164 3.23 4.68 35.91
C ASP A 164 3.04 3.66 34.77
N VAL A 165 3.04 2.35 35.05
CA VAL A 165 2.97 1.28 34.05
C VAL A 165 1.73 1.40 33.15
N PRO A 166 0.50 1.62 33.66
CA PRO A 166 -0.68 1.73 32.80
C PRO A 166 -0.57 2.84 31.77
N ARG A 167 -0.15 4.03 32.21
CA ARG A 167 0.02 5.21 31.36
C ARG A 167 1.10 4.99 30.30
N ASP A 168 2.25 4.48 30.72
CA ASP A 168 3.40 4.29 29.84
C ASP A 168 3.13 3.17 28.82
N MET A 169 2.53 2.05 29.25
CA MET A 169 2.10 0.97 28.37
C MET A 169 1.07 1.46 27.36
N LYS A 170 0.07 2.22 27.81
CA LYS A 170 -0.97 2.79 26.95
C LYS A 170 -0.38 3.66 25.85
N ALA A 171 0.45 4.64 26.20
CA ALA A 171 1.09 5.53 25.24
C ALA A 171 1.98 4.77 24.22
N LYS A 172 2.75 3.79 24.69
CA LYS A 172 3.64 2.99 23.84
C LYS A 172 2.87 2.07 22.90
N LEU A 173 1.84 1.37 23.40
CA LEU A 173 1.04 0.46 22.59
C LEU A 173 0.23 1.19 21.54
N ILE A 174 -0.46 2.29 21.89
CA ILE A 174 -1.21 3.09 20.92
C ILE A 174 -0.28 3.53 19.79
N ARG A 175 0.87 4.12 20.13
CA ARG A 175 1.85 4.57 19.13
C ARG A 175 2.34 3.43 18.26
N ALA A 176 2.74 2.31 18.86
CA ALA A 176 3.29 1.16 18.14
C ALA A 176 2.26 0.54 17.18
N PHE A 177 1.04 0.29 17.66
CA PHE A 177 -0.01 -0.33 16.86
C PHE A 177 -0.54 0.59 15.75
N VAL A 178 -0.72 1.89 16.03
CA VAL A 178 -1.07 2.87 14.99
C VAL A 178 0.01 2.89 13.91
N THR A 179 1.29 2.99 14.31
CA THR A 179 2.42 3.05 13.37
C THR A 179 2.49 1.78 12.51
N ALA A 180 2.46 0.61 13.13
CA ALA A 180 2.52 -0.68 12.42
C ALA A 180 1.35 -0.84 11.44
N ARG A 181 0.12 -0.57 11.89
CA ARG A 181 -1.07 -0.65 11.05
C ARG A 181 -1.01 0.34 9.89
N SER A 182 -0.72 1.61 10.16
CA SER A 182 -0.64 2.66 9.13
C SER A 182 0.45 2.35 8.10
N PHE A 183 1.60 1.84 8.54
CA PHE A 183 2.69 1.47 7.64
C PHE A 183 2.29 0.32 6.69
N VAL A 184 1.72 -0.76 7.23
CA VAL A 184 1.26 -1.91 6.44
C VAL A 184 0.13 -1.51 5.49
N GLN A 185 -0.82 -0.69 5.95
CA GLN A 185 -1.88 -0.13 5.10
C GLN A 185 -1.32 0.77 3.99
N GLY A 186 -0.30 1.58 4.30
CA GLY A 186 0.40 2.41 3.31
C GLY A 186 0.96 1.56 2.17
N LEU A 187 1.61 0.44 2.47
CA LEU A 187 2.14 -0.48 1.45
C LEU A 187 1.04 -1.04 0.53
N ILE A 188 -0.12 -1.41 1.10
CA ILE A 188 -1.27 -1.89 0.32
C ILE A 188 -1.79 -0.79 -0.61
N ILE A 189 -2.03 0.40 -0.05
CA ILE A 189 -2.55 1.55 -0.79
C ILE A 189 -1.59 1.94 -1.92
N SER A 190 -0.28 1.99 -1.65
CA SER A 190 0.75 2.25 -2.66
C SER A 190 0.70 1.22 -3.80
N GLY A 191 0.57 -0.07 -3.48
CA GLY A 191 0.38 -1.12 -4.47
C GLY A 191 -0.88 -0.94 -5.32
N GLU A 192 -1.99 -0.52 -4.71
CA GLU A 192 -3.25 -0.23 -5.42
C GLU A 192 -3.17 1.00 -6.32
N VAL A 193 -2.53 2.07 -5.85
CA VAL A 193 -2.32 3.30 -6.64
C VAL A 193 -1.50 2.97 -7.88
N VAL A 194 -0.35 2.29 -7.73
CA VAL A 194 0.49 1.86 -8.85
C VAL A 194 -0.29 1.00 -9.85
N ARG A 195 -1.10 0.06 -9.35
CA ARG A 195 -1.95 -0.79 -10.20
C ARG A 195 -2.95 0.04 -11.01
N LYS A 196 -3.62 1.02 -10.39
CA LYS A 196 -4.62 1.87 -11.06
C LYS A 196 -3.95 2.81 -12.08
N VAL A 197 -2.85 3.45 -11.69
CA VAL A 197 -2.13 4.42 -12.52
C VAL A 197 -1.50 3.76 -13.75
N SER A 198 -0.97 2.54 -13.63
CA SER A 198 -0.40 1.79 -14.75
C SER A 198 -1.44 1.27 -15.77
N GLN A 199 -2.73 1.38 -15.46
CA GLN A 199 -3.84 1.00 -16.35
C GLN A 199 -4.45 2.19 -17.09
N VAL A 200 -3.99 3.42 -16.83
CA VAL A 200 -4.47 4.62 -17.52
C VAL A 200 -4.05 4.58 -18.99
N HIS A 201 -5.04 4.71 -19.89
CA HIS A 201 -4.80 4.77 -21.32
C HIS A 201 -4.08 6.05 -21.73
N LEU A 202 -3.26 5.96 -22.77
CA LEU A 202 -2.57 7.11 -23.34
C LEU A 202 -3.55 8.04 -24.06
N SER A 203 -3.29 9.34 -24.00
CA SER A 203 -4.10 10.33 -24.71
C SER A 203 -3.90 10.24 -26.23
N PRO A 204 -4.87 10.69 -27.05
CA PRO A 204 -4.71 10.73 -28.51
C PRO A 204 -3.48 11.53 -28.97
N ASP A 205 -3.15 12.62 -28.27
CA ASP A 205 -1.97 13.43 -28.55
C ASP A 205 -0.67 12.66 -28.27
N CYS A 206 -0.63 11.89 -27.18
CA CYS A 206 0.48 10.99 -26.90
C CYS A 206 0.60 9.90 -27.98
N THR A 207 -0.50 9.27 -28.39
CA THR A 207 -0.49 8.28 -29.48
C THR A 207 0.10 8.87 -30.76
N LYS A 208 -0.26 10.11 -31.11
CA LYS A 208 0.31 10.82 -32.26
C LYS A 208 1.81 11.09 -32.10
N ALA A 209 2.24 11.48 -30.90
CA ALA A 209 3.66 11.72 -30.60
C ALA A 209 4.48 10.43 -30.65
N LEU A 210 3.96 9.32 -30.13
CA LEU A 210 4.58 8.00 -30.19
C LEU A 210 4.67 7.46 -31.62
N MET A 211 3.62 7.64 -32.43
CA MET A 211 3.66 7.30 -33.86
C MET A 211 4.80 8.04 -34.57
N LYS A 212 4.92 9.35 -34.33
CA LYS A 212 6.02 10.19 -34.86
C LYS A 212 7.40 9.73 -34.41
N LEU A 213 7.52 9.31 -33.15
CA LEU A 213 8.76 8.87 -32.53
C LEU A 213 9.23 7.51 -33.07
N VAL A 214 8.31 6.54 -33.15
CA VAL A 214 8.64 5.12 -33.36
C VAL A 214 8.50 4.72 -34.83
N TYR A 215 7.36 5.01 -35.47
CA TYR A 215 7.00 4.38 -36.74
C TYR A 215 7.03 5.31 -37.96
N CYS A 216 7.01 6.64 -37.80
CA CYS A 216 7.20 7.54 -38.94
C CYS A 216 8.56 7.40 -39.67
N PRO A 217 9.68 7.04 -39.01
CA PRO A 217 10.91 6.68 -39.73
C PRO A 217 10.72 5.49 -40.68
N HIS A 218 9.91 4.50 -40.29
CA HIS A 218 9.59 3.35 -41.15
C HIS A 218 8.77 3.79 -42.38
N CYS A 219 7.78 4.65 -42.17
CA CYS A 219 6.97 5.20 -43.26
C CYS A 219 7.79 6.06 -44.24
N ARG A 220 8.88 6.68 -43.80
CA ARG A 220 9.76 7.51 -44.64
C ARG A 220 10.93 6.74 -45.26
N GLY A 221 11.00 5.42 -45.10
CA GLY A 221 12.08 4.60 -45.63
C GLY A 221 13.39 4.70 -44.84
N THR A 222 13.37 5.27 -43.64
CA THR A 222 14.53 5.41 -42.74
C THR A 222 14.37 4.55 -41.48
N ALA A 223 13.91 3.30 -41.64
CA ALA A 223 13.61 2.38 -40.54
C ALA A 223 14.80 2.02 -39.65
N SER A 224 16.04 2.20 -40.13
CA SER A 224 17.26 1.90 -39.38
C SER A 224 17.65 3.00 -38.38
N LEU A 225 17.05 4.19 -38.47
CA LEU A 225 17.37 5.32 -37.59
C LEU A 225 16.61 5.17 -36.26
N LYS A 226 17.36 5.09 -35.17
CA LYS A 226 16.79 5.14 -33.82
C LYS A 226 16.44 6.58 -33.42
N PRO A 227 15.37 6.80 -32.66
CA PRO A 227 15.05 8.11 -32.13
C PRO A 227 16.13 8.60 -31.15
N CYS A 228 16.40 9.90 -31.18
CA CYS A 228 17.32 10.54 -30.25
C CYS A 228 16.82 10.39 -28.80
N SER A 229 17.74 10.16 -27.84
CA SER A 229 17.39 10.00 -26.42
C SER A 229 16.56 11.18 -25.88
N ASN A 230 16.99 12.42 -26.14
CA ASN A 230 16.27 13.61 -25.70
C ASN A 230 14.88 13.75 -26.34
N TYR A 231 14.73 13.33 -27.61
CA TYR A 231 13.43 13.35 -28.28
C TYR A 231 12.49 12.33 -27.65
N CYS A 232 12.98 11.11 -27.38
CA CYS A 232 12.23 10.09 -26.66
C CYS A 232 11.81 10.58 -25.26
N SER A 233 12.74 11.12 -24.47
CA SER A 233 12.45 11.64 -23.14
C SER A 233 11.37 12.73 -23.15
N ASN A 234 11.44 13.66 -24.11
CA ASN A 234 10.44 14.73 -24.22
C ASN A 234 9.04 14.18 -24.59
N VAL A 235 8.96 13.21 -25.50
CA VAL A 235 7.69 12.54 -25.83
C VAL A 235 7.15 11.82 -24.61
N MET A 236 7.98 11.05 -23.90
CA MET A 236 7.56 10.31 -22.71
C MET A 236 7.11 11.23 -21.57
N LYS A 237 7.78 12.35 -21.33
CA LYS A 237 7.35 13.37 -20.35
C LYS A 237 5.95 13.92 -20.67
N GLY A 238 5.67 14.21 -21.94
CA GLY A 238 4.34 14.66 -22.36
C GLY A 238 3.28 13.56 -22.20
N CYS A 239 3.62 12.31 -22.55
CA CYS A 239 2.74 11.16 -22.42
C CYS A 239 2.39 10.80 -20.96
N LEU A 240 3.34 11.00 -20.05
CA LEU A 240 3.24 10.61 -18.64
C LEU A 240 3.01 11.80 -17.70
N ALA A 241 2.56 12.95 -18.22
CA ALA A 241 2.38 14.16 -17.43
C ALA A 241 1.41 13.95 -16.25
N ASN A 242 0.25 13.34 -16.50
CA ASN A 242 -0.74 13.05 -15.45
C ASN A 242 -0.21 12.09 -14.38
N GLN A 243 0.68 11.16 -14.75
CA GLN A 243 1.34 10.27 -13.81
C GLN A 243 2.41 11.01 -13.00
N ALA A 244 3.10 11.98 -13.62
CA ALA A 244 4.09 12.82 -12.95
C ALA A 244 3.44 13.78 -11.94
N ASP A 245 2.18 14.17 -12.13
CA ASP A 245 1.43 14.99 -11.15
C ASP A 245 1.24 14.29 -9.80
N LEU A 246 1.41 12.96 -9.74
CA LEU A 246 1.36 12.20 -8.49
C LEU A 246 2.66 12.27 -7.68
N ASP A 247 3.77 12.75 -8.27
CA ASP A 247 5.08 12.75 -7.61
C ASP A 247 5.10 13.49 -6.26
N PRO A 248 4.51 14.68 -6.09
CA PRO A 248 4.52 15.38 -4.80
C PRO A 248 3.83 14.57 -3.68
N GLU A 249 2.66 14.01 -3.96
CA GLU A 249 1.92 13.21 -2.98
C GLU A 249 2.59 11.85 -2.74
N TRP A 250 3.24 11.30 -3.75
CA TRP A 250 4.04 10.10 -3.62
C TRP A 250 5.26 10.34 -2.72
N GLN A 251 5.95 11.46 -2.87
CA GLN A 251 7.08 11.87 -2.01
C GLN A 251 6.65 12.14 -0.56
N ASN A 252 5.42 12.62 -0.34
CA ASN A 252 4.88 12.80 1.01
C ASN A 252 4.53 11.47 1.70
N LEU A 253 4.19 10.44 0.90
CA LEU A 253 3.81 9.12 1.41
C LEU A 253 5.00 8.25 1.79
N ILE A 254 6.12 8.37 1.06
CA ILE A 254 7.35 7.60 1.29
C ILE A 254 8.23 8.20 2.38
#